data_AF-A0A9D8G186-F1
#
_entry.id   AF-A0A9D8G186-F1
#
_cell.length_a   1.000
_cell.length_b   1.000
_cell.length_c   1.000
_cell.angle_alpha   90.00
_cell.angle_beta   90.00
_cell.angle_gamma   90.00
#
_symmetry.space_group_name_H-M   'P 1'
#
loop_
_entity.id
_entity.type
_entity.pdbx_description
1 polymer ?
#
loop_
_entity_poly.entity_id
_entity_poly.type
_entity_poly.pdbx_seq_one_letter_code
_entity_poly.pdbx_strand_id
1 'polypeptide(L)'
;MAHPQEKAYLIALDAGGTMTDTFAVDREGNFVLGKSLTNRENESKSYIESVADAASFLGMTSSDLHKQAISSTYTGTSMLNALLT
;
A
#
# COMPACT_ATOMS: atom_id res chain seq x y z
N MET A 1 -8.89 1.59 29.37
CA MET A 1 -8.74 2.76 28.48
C MET A 1 -7.75 2.36 27.40
N ALA A 2 -8.15 2.34 26.12
CA ALA A 2 -7.24 1.98 25.04
C ALA A 2 -6.25 3.14 24.82
N HIS A 3 -4.96 2.86 24.89
CA HIS A 3 -3.93 3.82 24.51
C HIS A 3 -4.12 4.19 23.03
N PRO A 4 -3.98 5.47 22.63
CA PRO A 4 -4.01 5.83 21.22
C PRO A 4 -2.94 5.00 20.50
N GLN A 5 -3.34 4.27 19.46
CA GLN A 5 -2.40 3.49 18.66
C GLN A 5 -1.45 4.48 17.98
N GLU A 6 -0.18 4.49 18.40
CA GLU A 6 0.81 5.44 17.88
C GLU A 6 0.98 5.20 16.38
N LYS A 7 0.85 6.26 15.57
CA LYS A 7 1.07 6.16 14.12
C LYS A 7 2.52 5.75 13.89
N ALA A 8 2.72 4.64 13.19
CA ALA A 8 4.01 4.00 13.07
C ALA A 8 4.51 3.84 11.64
N TYR A 9 3.64 3.94 10.62
CA TYR A 9 3.99 3.50 9.26
C TYR A 9 4.00 4.62 8.21
N LEU A 10 5.00 4.59 7.33
CA LEU A 10 4.96 5.23 6.02
C LEU A 10 4.54 4.18 4.99
N ILE A 11 3.49 4.47 4.22
CA ILE A 11 3.00 3.60 3.15
C ILE A 11 3.30 4.27 1.81
N ALA A 12 3.93 3.56 0.89
CA ALA A 12 4.13 3.99 -0.49
C ALA A 12 3.60 2.92 -1.44
N LEU A 13 2.98 3.35 -2.54
CA LEU A 13 2.46 2.45 -3.57
C LEU A 13 3.02 2.78 -4.94
N ASP A 14 3.26 1.74 -5.72
CA ASP A 14 3.54 1.81 -7.16
C ASP A 14 2.48 1.00 -7.92
N ALA A 15 1.64 1.70 -8.70
CA ALA A 15 0.49 1.13 -9.41
C ALA A 15 0.61 1.27 -10.94
N GLY A 16 -0.36 0.71 -11.66
CA GLY A 16 -0.51 0.90 -13.11
C GLY A 16 0.33 -0.02 -14.00
N GLY A 17 1.32 -0.72 -13.44
CA GLY A 17 2.07 -1.77 -14.11
C GLY A 17 1.29 -3.08 -14.19
N THR A 18 1.98 -4.20 -14.39
CA THR A 18 1.38 -5.54 -14.28
C THR A 18 0.94 -5.84 -12.85
N MET A 19 1.74 -5.41 -11.87
CA MET A 19 1.46 -5.54 -10.44
C MET A 19 1.29 -4.15 -9.81
N THR A 20 0.53 -4.09 -8.73
CA THR A 20 0.45 -2.97 -7.80
C THR A 20 1.22 -3.36 -6.54
N ASP A 21 2.24 -2.59 -6.20
CA ASP A 21 3.17 -2.85 -5.12
C ASP A 21 2.92 -1.91 -3.94
N THR A 22 2.98 -2.44 -2.72
CA THR A 22 2.92 -1.68 -1.47
C THR A 22 4.24 -1.82 -0.73
N PHE A 23 4.79 -0.71 -0.28
CA PHE A 23 5.96 -0.62 0.59
C PHE A 23 5.55 0.04 1.91
N ALA A 24 5.54 -0.71 3.01
CA ALA A 24 5.19 -0.19 4.34
C ALA A 24 6.41 -0.24 5.26
N VAL A 25 6.79 0.90 5.85
CA VAL A 25 7.99 1.04 6.70
C VAL A 25 7.61 1.56 8.07
N ASP A 26 8.11 0.93 9.13
CA ASP A 26 7.94 1.42 10.51
C ASP A 26 8.95 2.54 10.87
N ARG A 27 8.93 2.99 12.13
CA ARG A 27 9.82 4.06 12.63
C ARG A 27 11.27 3.61 12.82
N GLU A 28 11.52 2.31 12.93
CA GLU A 28 12.85 1.72 13.06
C GLU A 28 13.47 1.42 11.68
N GLY A 29 12.69 1.58 10.60
CA GLY A 29 13.11 1.31 9.23
C GLY A 29 12.86 -0.14 8.79
N ASN A 30 12.21 -0.98 9.60
CA ASN A 30 11.79 -2.30 9.15
C ASN A 30 10.65 -2.15 8.16
N PHE A 31 10.61 -3.01 7.14
CA PHE A 31 9.62 -2.90 6.09
C PHE A 31 9.03 -4.24 5.68
N VAL A 32 7.81 -4.17 5.14
CA VAL A 32 7.13 -5.28 4.47
C VAL A 32 6.70 -4.83 3.07
N LEU A 33 6.63 -5.81 2.17
CA LEU A 33 6.19 -5.64 0.80
C LEU A 33 4.85 -6.34 0.61
N GLY A 34 3.93 -5.67 -0.07
CA GLY A 34 2.68 -6.26 -0.53
C GLY A 34 2.58 -6.19 -2.05
N LYS A 35 1.86 -7.13 -2.64
CA LYS A 35 1.71 -7.23 -4.09
C LYS A 35 0.32 -7.73 -4.47
N SER A 36 -0.32 -7.06 -5.41
CA SER A 36 -1.54 -7.54 -6.08
C SER A 36 -1.43 -7.37 -7.59
N LEU A 37 -2.17 -8.18 -8.36
CA LEU A 37 -2.32 -7.97 -9.80
C LEU A 37 -3.06 -6.65 -10.04
N THR A 38 -2.52 -5.78 -10.91
CA THR A 38 -3.15 -4.48 -11.19
C THR A 38 -4.52 -4.68 -11.85
N ASN A 39 -5.54 -4.07 -11.27
CA ASN A 39 -6.86 -3.98 -11.89
C ASN A 39 -6.97 -2.66 -12.65
N ARG A 40 -6.80 -2.71 -13.98
CA ARG A 40 -6.83 -1.52 -14.84
C ARG A 40 -8.19 -0.83 -14.91
N GLU A 41 -9.28 -1.57 -14.68
CA GLU A 41 -10.63 -1.00 -14.66
C GLU A 41 -10.96 -0.37 -13.31
N ASN A 42 -10.30 -0.81 -12.24
CA ASN A 42 -10.52 -0.32 -10.88
C ASN A 42 -9.25 -0.46 -10.02
N GLU A 43 -8.32 0.50 -10.15
CA GLU A 43 -7.06 0.48 -9.40
C GLU A 43 -7.24 0.54 -7.88
N SER A 44 -8.37 1.08 -7.38
CA SER A 44 -8.64 1.09 -5.93
C SER A 44 -8.73 -0.32 -5.36
N LYS A 45 -9.13 -1.32 -6.18
CA LYS A 45 -9.18 -2.72 -5.77
C LYS A 45 -7.77 -3.29 -5.62
N SER A 46 -6.91 -3.14 -6.62
CA SER A 46 -5.54 -3.64 -6.54
C SER A 46 -4.68 -2.87 -5.53
N TYR A 47 -4.98 -1.58 -5.29
CA TYR A 47 -4.45 -0.80 -4.17
C TYR A 47 -4.77 -1.50 -2.84
N ILE A 48 -6.05 -1.75 -2.55
CA ILE A 48 -6.46 -2.30 -1.24
C ILE A 48 -5.95 -3.73 -1.06
N GLU A 49 -5.96 -4.53 -2.12
CA GLU A 49 -5.43 -5.89 -2.10
C GLU A 49 -3.92 -5.92 -1.86
N SER A 50 -3.15 -5.04 -2.51
CA SER A 50 -1.70 -4.92 -2.30
C SER A 50 -1.38 -4.49 -0.87
N VAL A 51 -2.13 -3.54 -0.30
CA VAL A 51 -1.94 -3.12 1.09
C VAL A 51 -2.38 -4.22 2.07
N ALA A 52 -3.43 -4.98 1.75
CA ALA A 52 -3.86 -6.11 2.57
C ALA A 52 -2.82 -7.23 2.59
N ASP A 53 -2.17 -7.50 1.46
CA ASP A 53 -1.06 -8.45 1.36
C ASP A 53 0.12 -8.00 2.25
N ALA A 54 0.54 -6.73 2.16
CA ALA A 54 1.56 -6.17 3.04
C ALA A 54 1.18 -6.27 4.53
N ALA A 55 -0.06 -5.89 4.87
CA ALA A 55 -0.57 -5.91 6.25
C ALA A 55 -0.62 -7.34 6.83
N SER A 56 -0.82 -8.35 5.99
CA SER A 56 -0.88 -9.76 6.42
C SER A 56 0.42 -10.23 7.06
N PHE A 57 1.59 -9.75 6.59
CA PHE A 57 2.90 -10.05 7.17
C PHE A 57 3.07 -9.47 8.58
N LEU A 58 2.27 -8.47 8.93
CA LEU A 58 2.24 -7.83 10.25
C LEU A 58 1.10 -8.37 11.13
N GLY A 59 0.31 -9.34 10.65
CA GLY A 59 -0.89 -9.81 11.33
C GLY A 59 -2.00 -8.76 11.40
N MET A 60 -2.00 -7.79 10.49
CA MET A 60 -2.93 -6.66 10.44
C MET A 60 -3.88 -6.76 9.24
N THR A 61 -4.99 -6.02 9.29
CA THR A 61 -5.78 -5.74 8.08
C THR A 61 -5.25 -4.49 7.38
N SER A 62 -5.64 -4.28 6.12
CA SER A 62 -5.35 -3.01 5.43
C SER A 62 -5.91 -1.80 6.20
N SER A 63 -7.07 -1.95 6.86
CA SER A 63 -7.67 -0.89 7.69
C SER A 63 -6.78 -0.53 8.88
N ASP A 64 -6.21 -1.54 9.55
CA ASP A 64 -5.37 -1.32 10.73
C ASP A 64 -4.03 -0.69 10.36
N LEU A 65 -3.45 -1.09 9.22
CA LEU A 65 -2.24 -0.48 8.69
C LEU A 65 -2.48 0.98 8.29
N HIS A 66 -3.59 1.30 7.62
CA HIS A 66 -3.94 2.69 7.28
C HIS A 66 -4.24 3.56 8.51
N LYS A 67 -4.86 3.03 9.58
CA LYS A 67 -5.06 3.78 10.83
C LYS A 67 -3.74 4.17 11.49
N GLN A 68 -2.71 3.34 11.32
CA GLN A 68 -1.36 3.57 11.83
C GLN A 68 -0.47 4.36 10.86
N ALA A 69 -0.98 4.72 9.68
CA ALA A 69 -0.21 5.45 8.69
C ALA A 69 0.04 6.90 9.13
N ILE A 70 1.31 7.31 9.11
CA ILE A 70 1.74 8.70 9.15
C ILE A 70 1.42 9.36 7.82
N SER A 71 1.71 8.67 6.71
CA SER A 71 1.40 9.06 5.34
C SER A 71 1.13 7.83 4.47
N SER A 72 0.31 8.00 3.44
CA SER A 72 0.15 7.03 2.35
C SER A 72 0.35 7.75 1.01
N THR A 73 1.42 7.40 0.30
CA THR A 73 1.82 8.04 -0.95
C THR A 73 1.52 7.10 -2.11
N TYR A 74 0.65 7.54 -3.03
CA TYR A 74 0.35 6.81 -4.25
C TYR A 74 1.23 7.30 -5.41
N THR A 75 1.84 6.36 -6.11
CA THR A 75 2.56 6.59 -7.37
C THR A 75 2.14 5.53 -8.38
N GLY A 76 2.39 5.75 -9.67
CA GLY A 76 2.10 4.74 -10.67
C GLY A 76 2.42 5.17 -12.09
N THR A 77 2.22 4.22 -13.00
CA THR A 77 2.63 4.31 -14.40
C THR A 77 1.46 4.42 -15.38
N SER A 78 0.21 4.39 -14.92
CA SER A 78 -0.99 4.39 -15.79
C SER A 78 -1.02 5.56 -16.77
N MET A 79 -0.71 6.78 -16.30
CA MET A 79 -0.66 7.97 -17.17
C MET A 79 0.46 7.88 -18.22
N LEU A 80 1.62 7.34 -17.86
CA LEU A 80 2.73 7.14 -18.79
C LEU A 80 2.37 6.10 -19.85
N ASN A 81 1.74 4.99 -19.45
CA ASN A 81 1.30 3.93 -20.37
C ASN A 81 0.28 4.46 -21.39
N ALA A 82 -0.66 5.31 -20.97
CA ALA A 82 -1.62 5.95 -21.87
C ALA A 82 -1.00 6.84 -22.96
N LEU A 83 0.24 7.31 -22.77
CA LEU A 83 0.99 8.05 -23.81
C LEU A 83 1.74 7.13 -24.76
N LEU A 84 2.14 5.95 -24.29
CA LEU A 84 3.02 5.03 -25.01
C LEU A 84 2.26 3.97 -25.83
N THR A 85 1.00 3.71 -25.51
CA THR A 85 0.15 2.69 -26.13
C THR A 85 -1.15 3.29 -26.64
#